data_AF-A0A8S4ENV4-F1
#
_entry.id   AF-A0A8S4ENV4-F1
#
_cell.length_a   1.000
_cell.length_b   1.000
_cell.length_c   1.000
_cell.angle_alpha   90.00
_cell.angle_beta   90.00
_cell.angle_gamma   90.00
#
_symmetry.space_group_name_H-M   'P 1'
#
loop_
_entity.id
_entity.type
_entity.pdbx_description
1 polymer ?
#
loop_
_entity_poly.entity_id
_entity_poly.type
_entity_poly.pdbx_seq_one_letter_code
_entity_poly.pdbx_strand_id
1 'polypeptide(L)'
;MVLQLILQLQAVGLLSWDSGEHQVDLERELAALTAQAPEGEEARYGERLIQFASENLVTEILIHPQMNTLMQCMRNLLSSFTRHRHLVHAGYTFSGNGSWIMQDGTFSLADFTDAFQENEVQRVIRAYENSISIDVHCATGGGGEWHKLSELPFVKHCRIRVNPTDILDSGSQAIKDFIGE
;
A
#
# COMPACT_ATOMS: atom_id res chain seq x y z
N MET A 1 5.81 5.45 19.76
CA MET A 1 4.95 4.31 19.32
C MET A 1 4.64 4.39 17.83
N VAL A 2 4.17 5.53 17.30
CA VAL A 2 4.06 5.76 15.83
C VAL A 2 5.41 5.54 15.12
N LEU A 3 6.50 6.09 15.67
CA LEU A 3 7.87 5.85 15.15
C LEU A 3 8.24 4.37 15.02
N GLN A 4 7.74 3.47 15.86
CA GLN A 4 8.15 2.07 15.83
C GLN A 4 7.46 1.25 14.72
N LEU A 5 6.23 1.62 14.35
CA LEU A 5 5.54 1.04 13.21
C LEU A 5 6.15 1.52 11.90
N ILE A 6 6.54 2.79 11.89
CA ILE A 6 7.25 3.41 10.79
C ILE A 6 8.63 2.76 10.59
N LEU A 7 9.36 2.42 11.66
CA LEU A 7 10.60 1.65 11.58
C LEU A 7 10.42 0.22 11.03
N GLN A 8 9.20 -0.34 11.02
CA GLN A 8 8.91 -1.62 10.35
C GLN A 8 8.59 -1.44 8.85
N LEU A 9 8.27 -0.22 8.38
CA LEU A 9 8.20 0.13 6.96
C LEU A 9 9.58 0.19 6.30
N GLN A 10 10.66 -0.06 7.05
CA GLN A 10 12.05 -0.11 6.59
C GLN A 10 12.15 -0.72 5.19
N ALA A 11 12.48 0.14 4.22
CA ALA A 11 12.88 -0.17 2.84
C ALA A 11 11.92 -0.95 1.93
N VAL A 12 10.86 -1.63 2.40
CA VAL A 12 10.20 -2.66 1.56
C VAL A 12 9.50 -2.05 0.34
N GLY A 13 8.88 -0.86 0.44
CA GLY A 13 8.05 -0.34 -0.65
C GLY A 13 8.36 1.06 -1.18
N LEU A 14 8.78 2.00 -0.32
CA LEU A 14 8.90 3.41 -0.72
C LEU A 14 10.01 3.64 -1.77
N LEU A 15 11.07 2.83 -1.72
CA LEU A 15 12.22 2.99 -2.60
C LEU A 15 11.92 2.56 -4.04
N SER A 16 10.89 1.75 -4.28
CA SER A 16 10.48 1.37 -5.64
C SER A 16 9.69 2.45 -6.38
N TRP A 17 9.46 3.62 -5.76
CA TRP A 17 8.69 4.70 -6.38
C TRP A 17 9.48 5.34 -7.52
N ASP A 18 8.91 5.30 -8.73
CA ASP A 18 9.50 5.94 -9.91
C ASP A 18 8.89 7.33 -10.11
N SER A 19 9.60 8.37 -9.67
CA SER A 19 9.16 9.76 -9.88
C SER A 19 9.14 10.16 -11.37
N GLY A 20 9.94 9.51 -12.22
CA GLY A 20 9.94 9.72 -13.67
C GLY A 20 8.72 9.11 -14.36
N GLU A 21 8.26 7.94 -13.91
CA GLU A 21 7.04 7.29 -14.42
C GLU A 21 5.77 7.98 -13.89
N HIS A 22 5.77 8.39 -12.62
CA HIS A 22 4.54 8.82 -11.92
C HIS A 22 4.37 10.34 -11.80
N GLN A 23 5.41 11.13 -12.12
CA GLN A 23 5.41 12.60 -12.03
C GLN A 23 5.13 13.14 -10.62
N VAL A 24 5.32 12.31 -9.59
CA VAL A 24 5.20 12.67 -8.19
C VAL A 24 6.57 12.55 -7.55
N ASP A 25 7.03 13.66 -6.97
CA ASP A 25 8.20 13.70 -6.11
C ASP A 25 7.85 13.16 -4.74
N LEU A 26 8.03 11.85 -4.55
CA LEU A 26 7.65 11.17 -3.32
C LEU A 26 8.42 11.74 -2.11
N GLU A 27 9.70 12.06 -2.25
CA GLU A 27 10.51 12.61 -1.16
C GLU A 27 9.91 13.94 -0.65
N ARG A 28 9.51 14.82 -1.56
CA ARG A 28 8.85 16.07 -1.21
C ARG A 28 7.50 15.84 -0.49
N GLU A 29 6.70 14.90 -0.99
CA GLU A 29 5.39 14.60 -0.38
C GLU A 29 5.55 13.96 1.01
N LEU A 30 6.51 13.06 1.19
CA LEU A 30 6.83 12.46 2.49
C LEU A 30 7.37 13.48 3.49
N ALA A 31 8.20 14.45 3.04
CA ALA A 31 8.65 15.54 3.89
C ALA A 31 7.46 16.43 4.34
N ALA A 32 6.51 16.70 3.44
CA ALA A 32 5.30 17.47 3.77
C ALA A 32 4.40 16.73 4.77
N LEU A 33 4.21 15.41 4.58
CA LEU A 33 3.48 14.54 5.49
C LEU A 33 4.12 14.52 6.89
N THR A 34 5.45 14.36 6.95
CA THR A 34 6.23 14.37 8.20
C THR A 34 6.11 15.71 8.92
N ALA A 35 6.21 16.81 8.18
CA ALA A 35 6.10 18.16 8.74
C ALA A 35 4.70 18.49 9.28
N GLN A 36 3.65 17.99 8.62
CA GLN A 36 2.27 18.18 9.08
C GLN A 36 1.91 17.26 10.26
N ALA A 37 2.53 16.08 10.33
CA ALA A 37 2.32 15.08 11.38
C ALA A 37 0.83 14.90 11.74
N PRO A 38 -0.04 14.58 10.75
CA PRO A 38 -1.47 14.49 10.98
C PRO A 38 -1.80 13.47 12.07
N GLU A 39 -2.73 13.83 12.96
CA GLU A 39 -3.22 12.92 13.98
C GLU A 39 -4.08 11.84 13.33
N GLY A 40 -3.77 10.57 13.62
CA GLY A 40 -4.59 9.46 13.16
C GLY A 40 -5.84 9.27 14.01
N GLU A 41 -6.97 9.04 13.36
CA GLU A 41 -8.24 8.67 13.99
C GLU A 41 -8.06 7.37 14.77
N GLU A 42 -8.40 7.39 16.07
CA GLU A 42 -8.29 6.22 16.93
C GLU A 42 -9.64 5.50 17.03
N ALA A 43 -9.62 4.21 16.75
CA ALA A 43 -10.76 3.32 16.87
C ALA A 43 -10.54 2.32 18.03
N ARG A 44 -11.41 1.32 18.14
CA ARG A 44 -11.34 0.34 19.21
C ARG A 44 -10.05 -0.47 19.13
N TYR A 45 -9.58 -0.96 20.28
CA TYR A 45 -8.41 -1.85 20.38
C TYR A 45 -7.11 -1.25 19.84
N GLY A 46 -6.97 0.09 19.85
CA GLY A 46 -5.75 0.77 19.43
C GLY A 46 -5.50 0.73 17.92
N GLU A 47 -6.53 0.43 17.13
CA GLU A 47 -6.53 0.69 15.69
C GLU A 47 -6.40 2.20 15.44
N ARG A 48 -5.55 2.58 14.49
CA ARG A 48 -5.46 3.96 14.04
C ARG A 48 -5.40 4.07 12.51
N LEU A 49 -6.09 5.06 11.98
CA LEU A 49 -6.07 5.44 10.57
C LEU A 49 -5.55 6.86 10.44
N ILE A 50 -4.37 7.03 9.84
CA ILE A 50 -3.82 8.34 9.48
C ILE A 50 -4.07 8.55 8.00
N GLN A 51 -4.72 9.65 7.65
CA GLN A 51 -4.98 10.01 6.26
C GLN A 51 -4.31 11.33 5.93
N PHE A 52 -3.78 11.40 4.73
CA PHE A 52 -3.17 12.58 4.17
C PHE A 52 -3.50 12.69 2.69
N ALA A 53 -3.79 13.91 2.25
CA ALA A 53 -4.00 14.19 0.85
C ALA A 53 -3.36 15.53 0.50
N SER A 54 -2.57 15.51 -0.57
CA SER A 54 -2.10 16.69 -1.28
C SER A 54 -2.75 16.74 -2.67
N GLU A 55 -2.32 17.70 -3.49
CA GLU A 55 -2.71 17.75 -4.91
C GLU A 55 -2.22 16.52 -5.69
N ASN A 56 -1.12 15.90 -5.26
CA ASN A 56 -0.42 14.87 -6.02
C ASN A 56 -0.45 13.49 -5.37
N LEU A 57 -0.64 13.41 -4.05
CA LEU A 57 -0.54 12.16 -3.29
C LEU A 57 -1.70 12.02 -2.32
N VAL A 58 -2.29 10.84 -2.29
CA VAL A 58 -3.21 10.39 -1.23
C VAL A 58 -2.52 9.26 -0.48
N THR A 59 -2.50 9.34 0.84
CA THR A 59 -1.84 8.38 1.72
C THR A 59 -2.78 7.98 2.84
N GLU A 60 -2.92 6.67 3.04
CA GLU A 60 -3.63 6.08 4.18
C GLU A 60 -2.64 5.16 4.91
N ILE A 61 -2.39 5.42 6.19
CA ILE A 61 -1.52 4.62 7.05
C ILE A 61 -2.39 3.95 8.11
N LEU A 62 -2.38 2.63 8.09
CA LEU A 62 -3.13 1.78 9.01
C LEU A 62 -2.21 1.23 10.09
N ILE A 63 -2.57 1.47 11.35
CA ILE A 63 -1.85 0.97 12.53
C ILE A 63 -2.75 0.00 13.26
N HIS A 64 -2.28 -1.25 13.41
CA HIS A 64 -3.08 -2.35 13.94
C HIS A 64 -4.51 -2.41 13.36
N PRO A 65 -4.67 -2.44 12.02
CA PRO A 65 -5.99 -2.43 11.42
C PRO A 65 -6.81 -3.68 11.77
N GLN A 66 -8.12 -3.48 11.87
CA GLN A 66 -9.13 -4.53 11.75
C GLN A 66 -9.46 -4.79 10.29
N MET A 67 -10.06 -5.95 10.02
CA MET A 67 -10.40 -6.41 8.67
C MET A 67 -11.32 -5.43 7.93
N ASN A 68 -12.33 -4.90 8.63
CA ASN A 68 -13.28 -3.95 8.05
C ASN A 68 -12.61 -2.66 7.56
N THR A 69 -11.72 -2.07 8.36
CA THR A 69 -10.99 -0.85 8.02
C THR A 69 -10.04 -1.09 6.86
N LEU A 70 -9.28 -2.20 6.89
CA LEU A 70 -8.40 -2.58 5.79
C LEU A 70 -9.20 -2.75 4.50
N MET A 71 -10.31 -3.49 4.52
CA MET A 71 -11.13 -3.72 3.33
C MET A 71 -11.72 -2.42 2.78
N GLN A 72 -12.12 -1.48 3.64
CA GLN A 72 -12.60 -0.18 3.20
C GLN A 72 -11.49 0.63 2.50
N CYS A 73 -10.30 0.73 3.10
CA CYS A 73 -9.16 1.43 2.49
C CYS A 73 -8.72 0.75 1.19
N MET A 74 -8.73 -0.59 1.14
CA MET A 74 -8.43 -1.37 -0.06
C MET A 74 -9.40 -1.03 -1.21
N ARG A 75 -10.71 -0.99 -0.94
CA ARG A 75 -11.72 -0.60 -1.93
C ARG A 75 -11.54 0.83 -2.38
N ASN A 76 -11.24 1.75 -1.46
CA ASN A 76 -10.98 3.16 -1.80
C ASN A 76 -9.77 3.28 -2.71
N LEU A 77 -8.66 2.60 -2.39
CA LEU A 77 -7.46 2.56 -3.22
C LEU A 77 -7.77 2.00 -4.61
N LEU A 78 -8.44 0.84 -4.68
CA LEU A 78 -8.71 0.14 -5.93
C LEU A 78 -9.75 0.85 -6.82
N SER A 79 -10.67 1.62 -6.24
CA SER A 79 -11.67 2.40 -6.96
C SER A 79 -11.27 3.87 -7.16
N SER A 80 -10.10 4.29 -6.68
CA SER A 80 -9.59 5.65 -6.86
C SER A 80 -9.33 6.01 -8.33
N PHE A 81 -9.39 7.30 -8.66
CA PHE A 81 -9.05 7.81 -10.00
C PHE A 81 -7.54 8.02 -10.21
N THR A 82 -6.69 7.50 -9.32
CA THR A 82 -5.24 7.64 -9.44
C THR A 82 -4.69 6.65 -10.47
N ARG A 83 -3.65 7.07 -11.20
CA ARG A 83 -2.97 6.23 -12.19
C ARG A 83 -1.98 5.27 -11.56
N HIS A 84 -1.32 5.69 -10.48
CA HIS A 84 -0.38 4.85 -9.75
C HIS A 84 -0.91 4.64 -8.33
N ARG A 85 -0.82 3.39 -7.88
CA ARG A 85 -1.30 2.93 -6.58
C ARG A 85 -0.20 2.09 -5.95
N HIS A 86 0.12 2.41 -4.71
CA HIS A 86 1.19 1.75 -3.98
C HIS A 86 0.62 1.18 -2.70
N LEU A 87 0.75 -0.12 -2.52
CA LEU A 87 0.26 -0.85 -1.36
C LEU A 87 1.44 -1.48 -0.65
N VAL A 88 1.69 -1.07 0.60
CA VAL A 88 2.83 -1.54 1.38
C VAL A 88 2.32 -2.19 2.66
N HIS A 89 2.63 -3.47 2.83
CA HIS A 89 2.37 -4.22 4.05
C HIS A 89 3.66 -4.49 4.81
N ALA A 90 3.77 -3.92 6.00
CA ALA A 90 4.90 -4.08 6.93
C ALA A 90 4.53 -4.81 8.22
N GLY A 91 3.45 -5.60 8.20
CA GLY A 91 2.99 -6.39 9.34
C GLY A 91 3.42 -7.86 9.30
N TYR A 92 2.90 -8.65 10.24
CA TYR A 92 3.11 -10.09 10.26
C TYR A 92 2.33 -10.79 9.14
N THR A 93 2.90 -11.86 8.61
CA THR A 93 2.25 -12.73 7.63
C THR A 93 2.17 -14.17 8.10
N PHE A 94 1.08 -14.86 7.77
CA PHE A 94 0.94 -16.29 8.02
C PHE A 94 1.85 -17.08 7.07
N SER A 95 2.80 -17.85 7.61
CA SER A 95 3.85 -18.49 6.82
C SER A 95 3.35 -19.48 5.76
N GLY A 96 2.14 -20.05 5.93
CA GLY A 96 1.60 -21.05 5.01
C GLY A 96 1.18 -20.49 3.65
N ASN A 97 0.54 -19.32 3.62
CA ASN A 97 -0.03 -18.73 2.40
C ASN A 97 0.32 -17.26 2.21
N GLY A 98 1.07 -16.65 3.13
CA GLY A 98 1.45 -15.24 3.08
C GLY A 98 0.33 -14.27 3.44
N SER A 99 -0.82 -14.75 3.95
CA SER A 99 -1.90 -13.86 4.39
C SER A 99 -1.40 -12.87 5.44
N TRP A 100 -1.80 -11.62 5.29
CA TRP A 100 -1.50 -10.55 6.24
C TRP A 100 -2.32 -10.76 7.51
N ILE A 101 -1.69 -10.62 8.66
CA ILE A 101 -2.34 -10.83 9.96
C ILE A 101 -2.88 -9.49 10.48
N MET A 102 -4.19 -9.44 10.69
CA MET A 102 -4.92 -8.30 11.24
C MET A 102 -5.30 -8.57 12.70
N GLN A 103 -5.88 -7.58 13.39
CA GLN A 103 -6.32 -7.77 14.78
C GLN A 103 -7.37 -8.88 14.96
N ASP A 104 -8.28 -9.02 13.99
CA ASP A 104 -9.50 -9.82 14.05
C ASP A 104 -9.61 -10.85 12.92
N GLY A 105 -8.54 -11.05 12.14
CA GLY A 105 -8.56 -11.98 11.02
C GLY A 105 -7.30 -11.94 10.16
N THR A 106 -7.40 -12.47 8.95
CA THR A 106 -6.30 -12.52 7.98
C THR A 106 -6.76 -12.02 6.61
N PHE A 107 -5.92 -11.26 5.92
CA PHE A 107 -6.18 -10.79 4.56
C PHE A 107 -5.27 -11.53 3.58
N SER A 108 -5.86 -12.29 2.66
CA SER A 108 -5.19 -13.16 1.71
C SER A 108 -5.15 -12.57 0.29
N LEU A 109 -4.43 -13.24 -0.62
CA LEU A 109 -4.51 -12.93 -2.05
C LEU A 109 -5.94 -13.13 -2.60
N ALA A 110 -6.72 -14.07 -2.04
CA ALA A 110 -8.10 -14.26 -2.43
C ALA A 110 -8.98 -13.06 -2.03
N ASP A 111 -8.81 -12.54 -0.81
CA ASP A 111 -9.54 -11.35 -0.34
C ASP A 111 -9.19 -10.12 -1.19
N PHE A 112 -7.92 -9.96 -1.57
CA PHE A 112 -7.50 -8.93 -2.52
C PHE A 112 -8.16 -9.12 -3.89
N THR A 113 -8.22 -10.35 -4.39
CA THR A 113 -8.85 -10.69 -5.67
C THR A 113 -10.34 -10.35 -5.64
N ASP A 114 -11.04 -10.70 -4.57
CA ASP A 114 -12.46 -10.41 -4.39
C ASP A 114 -12.72 -8.90 -4.36
N ALA A 115 -11.93 -8.14 -3.60
CA ALA A 115 -12.00 -6.68 -3.60
C ALA A 115 -11.75 -6.09 -5.00
N PHE A 116 -10.81 -6.66 -5.76
CA PHE A 116 -10.52 -6.23 -7.13
C PHE A 116 -11.69 -6.50 -8.09
N GLN A 117 -12.43 -7.59 -7.91
CA GLN A 117 -13.56 -7.98 -8.75
C GLN A 117 -14.85 -7.20 -8.45
N GLU A 118 -14.89 -6.37 -7.41
CA GLU A 118 -16.06 -5.56 -7.09
C GLU A 118 -16.44 -4.63 -8.26
N ASN A 119 -17.75 -4.45 -8.48
CA ASN A 119 -18.27 -3.75 -9.65
C ASN A 119 -17.72 -2.32 -9.79
N GLU A 120 -17.57 -1.59 -8.67
CA GLU A 120 -17.06 -0.22 -8.67
C GLU A 120 -15.58 -0.18 -9.06
N VAL A 121 -14.78 -1.13 -8.55
CA VAL A 121 -13.37 -1.29 -8.93
C VAL A 121 -13.25 -1.65 -10.41
N GLN A 122 -13.96 -2.69 -10.86
CA GLN A 122 -13.95 -3.13 -12.25
C GLN A 122 -14.35 -2.02 -13.22
N ARG A 123 -15.33 -1.18 -12.84
CA ARG A 123 -15.73 -0.02 -13.64
C ARG A 123 -14.59 0.98 -13.81
N VAL A 124 -13.85 1.29 -12.75
CA VAL A 124 -12.71 2.21 -12.81
C VAL A 124 -11.55 1.60 -13.58
N ILE A 125 -11.18 0.36 -13.30
CA ILE A 125 -10.10 -0.35 -14.01
C ILE A 125 -10.35 -0.37 -15.53
N ARG A 126 -11.60 -0.62 -15.96
CA ARG A 126 -11.96 -0.61 -17.39
C ARG A 126 -12.00 0.79 -18.01
N ALA A 127 -12.43 1.81 -17.25
CA ALA A 127 -12.47 3.18 -17.75
C ALA A 127 -11.07 3.76 -18.03
N TYR A 128 -10.05 3.23 -17.35
CA TYR A 128 -8.66 3.67 -17.43
C TYR A 128 -7.72 2.52 -17.80
N GLU A 129 -8.20 1.56 -18.60
CA GLU A 129 -7.49 0.34 -18.97
C GLU A 129 -6.09 0.67 -19.53
N ASN A 130 -5.09 -0.13 -19.12
CA ASN A 130 -3.67 0.05 -19.46
C ASN A 130 -2.98 1.32 -18.94
N SER A 131 -3.69 2.19 -18.20
CA SER A 131 -3.10 3.40 -17.61
C SER A 131 -2.93 3.34 -16.09
N ILE A 132 -3.54 2.34 -15.46
CA ILE A 132 -3.42 2.09 -14.02
C ILE A 132 -2.24 1.15 -13.77
N SER A 133 -1.42 1.50 -12.79
CA SER A 133 -0.37 0.67 -12.21
C SER A 133 -0.60 0.46 -10.72
N ILE A 134 -0.29 -0.73 -10.23
CA ILE A 134 -0.41 -1.12 -8.83
C ILE A 134 0.86 -1.86 -8.41
N ASP A 135 1.57 -1.30 -7.45
CA ASP A 135 2.72 -1.96 -6.83
C ASP A 135 2.33 -2.46 -5.45
N VAL A 136 2.50 -3.76 -5.24
CA VAL A 136 2.19 -4.43 -3.98
C VAL A 136 3.47 -4.89 -3.33
N HIS A 137 3.75 -4.37 -2.16
CA HIS A 137 4.89 -4.73 -1.33
C HIS A 137 4.43 -5.51 -0.13
N CYS A 138 4.87 -6.76 -0.03
CA CYS A 138 4.51 -7.66 1.05
C CYS A 138 5.52 -8.78 1.19
N ALA A 139 5.52 -9.44 2.36
CA ALA A 139 6.37 -10.60 2.57
C ALA A 139 5.94 -11.76 1.64
N THR A 140 6.87 -12.18 0.78
CA THR A 140 6.72 -13.36 -0.09
C THR A 140 7.48 -14.58 0.43
N GLY A 141 8.24 -14.43 1.51
CA GLY A 141 8.96 -15.52 2.16
C GLY A 141 8.04 -16.61 2.70
N GLY A 142 8.49 -17.87 2.62
CA GLY A 142 7.76 -19.02 3.20
C GLY A 142 6.78 -19.75 2.28
N GLY A 143 6.70 -19.40 0.99
CA GLY A 143 5.80 -20.05 0.03
C GLY A 143 4.41 -19.38 -0.08
N GLY A 144 4.30 -18.12 0.35
CA GLY A 144 3.06 -17.37 0.30
C GLY A 144 2.56 -17.10 -1.12
N GLU A 145 1.25 -16.93 -1.30
CA GLU A 145 0.59 -16.94 -2.60
C GLU A 145 0.71 -15.63 -3.39
N TRP A 146 1.15 -14.55 -2.76
CA TRP A 146 1.24 -13.21 -3.37
C TRP A 146 2.03 -13.16 -4.69
N HIS A 147 3.02 -14.04 -4.89
CA HIS A 147 3.75 -14.13 -6.17
C HIS A 147 2.84 -14.48 -7.36
N LYS A 148 1.70 -15.14 -7.12
CA LYS A 148 0.71 -15.48 -8.15
C LYS A 148 -0.11 -14.27 -8.60
N LEU A 149 -0.06 -13.14 -7.89
CA LEU A 149 -0.88 -11.96 -8.20
C LEU A 149 -0.69 -11.52 -9.66
N SER A 150 0.55 -11.48 -10.15
CA SER A 150 0.87 -11.08 -11.54
C SER A 150 0.35 -12.05 -12.61
N GLU A 151 -0.04 -13.27 -12.22
CA GLU A 151 -0.57 -14.31 -13.10
C GLU A 151 -2.10 -14.29 -13.17
N LEU A 152 -2.77 -13.49 -12.32
CA LEU A 152 -4.22 -13.48 -12.23
C LEU A 152 -4.85 -12.82 -13.48
N PRO A 153 -6.00 -13.32 -13.98
CA PRO A 153 -6.56 -12.89 -15.27
C PRO A 153 -6.91 -11.40 -15.37
N PHE A 154 -7.13 -10.73 -14.25
CA PHE A 154 -7.52 -9.32 -14.21
C PHE A 154 -6.33 -8.36 -14.33
N VAL A 155 -5.09 -8.85 -14.14
CA VAL A 155 -3.86 -8.08 -14.37
C VAL A 155 -3.73 -7.63 -15.82
N LYS A 156 -4.41 -8.26 -16.77
CA LYS A 156 -4.38 -7.81 -18.18
C LYS A 156 -4.95 -6.40 -18.40
N HIS A 157 -5.71 -5.86 -17.43
CA HIS A 157 -6.35 -4.54 -17.55
C HIS A 157 -5.55 -3.41 -16.86
N CYS A 158 -4.54 -3.74 -16.04
CA CYS A 158 -3.70 -2.77 -15.33
C CYS A 158 -2.34 -3.38 -14.99
N ARG A 159 -1.28 -2.56 -14.94
CA ARG A 159 0.07 -3.04 -14.64
C ARG A 159 0.20 -3.37 -13.15
N ILE A 160 0.22 -4.64 -12.76
CA ILE A 160 0.43 -5.04 -11.36
C ILE A 160 1.81 -5.66 -11.18
N ARG A 161 2.56 -5.19 -10.18
CA ARG A 161 3.88 -5.74 -9.78
C ARG A 161 3.87 -6.09 -8.30
N VAL A 162 4.57 -7.17 -7.95
CA VAL A 162 4.79 -7.59 -6.56
C VAL A 162 6.26 -7.41 -6.23
N ASN A 163 6.54 -6.68 -5.15
CA ASN A 163 7.88 -6.34 -4.70
C ASN A 163 8.82 -5.86 -5.83
N PRO A 164 8.42 -4.83 -6.62
CA PRO A 164 9.30 -4.25 -7.63
C PRO A 164 10.61 -3.75 -7.00
N THR A 165 11.67 -3.72 -7.81
CA THR A 165 13.00 -3.30 -7.38
C THR A 165 13.04 -1.82 -7.00
N ASP A 166 13.88 -1.50 -6.03
CA ASP A 166 14.17 -0.13 -5.61
C ASP A 166 14.77 0.70 -6.76
N ILE A 167 14.34 1.95 -6.83
CA ILE A 167 14.75 2.96 -7.82
C ILE A 167 15.39 4.15 -7.11
N LEU A 168 14.79 4.58 -5.99
CA LEU A 168 15.30 5.66 -5.16
C LEU A 168 16.49 5.17 -4.32
N ASP A 169 17.42 6.08 -4.04
CA ASP A 169 18.52 5.81 -3.14
C ASP A 169 18.02 5.76 -1.68
N SER A 170 18.33 4.68 -0.98
CA SER A 170 18.18 4.51 0.47
C SER A 170 18.80 5.65 1.32
N GLY A 171 19.65 6.48 0.71
CA GLY A 171 20.27 7.65 1.33
C GLY A 171 19.37 8.85 1.61
N SER A 172 18.17 8.93 1.03
CA SER A 172 17.26 10.09 1.14
C SER A 172 16.94 10.48 2.59
N GLN A 173 17.17 11.75 2.93
CA GLN A 173 16.84 12.27 4.25
C GLN A 173 15.33 12.37 4.46
N ALA A 174 14.56 12.72 3.43
CA ALA A 174 13.10 12.81 3.55
C ALA A 174 12.47 11.45 3.83
N ILE A 175 12.99 10.38 3.20
CA ILE A 175 12.56 9.02 3.49
C ILE A 175 12.97 8.64 4.91
N LYS A 176 14.23 8.89 5.32
CA LYS A 176 14.72 8.62 6.68
C LYS A 176 13.91 9.32 7.77
N ASP A 177 13.66 10.61 7.60
CA ASP A 177 12.85 11.43 8.51
C ASP A 177 11.43 10.88 8.62
N PHE A 178 10.82 10.53 7.47
CA PHE A 178 9.52 9.90 7.44
C PHE A 178 9.53 8.54 8.12
N ILE A 179 10.60 7.74 7.94
CA ILE A 179 10.73 6.43 8.56
C ILE A 179 11.22 6.47 10.04
N GLY A 180 11.54 7.65 10.55
CA GLY A 180 12.04 7.85 11.92
C GLY A 180 13.47 7.34 12.16
N GLU A 181 14.32 7.31 11.13
CA GLU A 181 15.75 6.93 11.18
C GLU A 181 16.70 8.13 11.28
#